data_AF-A0A318JH97-F1
#
_entry.id   AF-A0A318JH97-F1
#
_cell.length_a   1.000
_cell.length_b   1.000
_cell.length_c   1.000
_cell.angle_alpha   90.00
_cell.angle_beta   90.00
_cell.angle_gamma   90.00
#
_symmetry.space_group_name_H-M   'P 1'
#
loop_
_entity.id
_entity.type
_entity.pdbx_description
1 polymer ?
#
loop_
_entity_poly.entity_id
_entity_poly.type
_entity_poly.pdbx_seq_one_letter_code
_entity_poly.pdbx_strand_id
1 'polypeptide(L)'
;MEALLNGNDKQSILLFYKLSVGFRCCKENYFGQVRYNEHMSKAFIKEADPDDEEEFGAPAIPAGIKNYMTPQGHQRMKDEFLHLMDVERPEIVNIVHWAASNGDRSENGDYIYGKKRLREIDRRIRFLTKRLDIAEVFDPRIHHGSDQIYFGATVTYENQNGEAHTVTIVGVDEFDPLQGKISWISPVARALIKARVDDTVTLRTPGGIEELTILEVDYPA
;
A
#
# COMPACT_ATOMS: atom_id res chain seq x y z
N MET A 1 -20.82 3.75 58.35
CA MET A 1 -21.94 3.39 57.47
C MET A 1 -21.54 3.86 56.09
N GLU A 2 -20.75 3.05 55.39
CA GLU A 2 -21.22 2.16 54.30
C GLU A 2 -21.55 2.97 53.04
N ALA A 3 -21.00 2.73 51.85
CA ALA A 3 -20.28 1.57 51.35
C ALA A 3 -19.33 1.96 50.19
N LEU A 4 -18.22 1.23 50.10
CA LEU A 4 -17.50 0.95 48.88
C LEU A 4 -18.37 0.08 47.96
N LEU A 5 -18.23 0.20 46.64
CA LEU A 5 -17.78 -0.88 45.74
C LEU A 5 -18.09 -0.54 44.26
N ASN A 6 -17.00 -0.54 43.47
CA ASN A 6 -16.82 -1.17 42.16
C ASN A 6 -17.90 -1.02 41.06
N GLY A 7 -17.45 -0.56 39.90
CA GLY A 7 -18.13 -0.84 38.64
C GLY A 7 -17.55 -0.07 37.46
N ASN A 8 -16.70 -0.73 36.67
CA ASN A 8 -16.48 -0.40 35.26
C ASN A 8 -17.82 -0.09 34.58
N ASP A 9 -17.93 1.05 33.90
CA ASP A 9 -18.82 1.07 32.73
C ASP A 9 -18.39 2.08 31.67
N LYS A 10 -17.76 1.52 30.63
CA LYS A 10 -17.38 2.18 29.37
C LYS A 10 -18.61 2.42 28.49
N GLN A 11 -19.64 3.09 29.00
CA GLN A 11 -20.87 3.37 28.24
C GLN A 11 -21.29 4.85 28.17
N SER A 12 -20.52 5.78 28.74
CA SER A 12 -20.93 7.20 28.80
C SER A 12 -20.50 8.07 27.60
N ILE A 13 -19.98 7.50 26.51
CA ILE A 13 -19.54 8.28 25.32
C ILE A 13 -20.38 8.00 24.06
N LEU A 14 -21.35 7.08 24.12
CA LEU A 14 -22.14 6.67 22.96
C LEU A 14 -23.63 7.03 23.06
N LEU A 15 -23.97 8.24 23.51
CA LEU A 15 -25.39 8.65 23.53
C LEU A 15 -25.60 10.15 23.32
N PHE A 16 -25.06 10.73 22.24
CA PHE A 16 -25.46 12.08 21.82
C PHE A 16 -25.58 12.33 20.31
N TYR A 17 -25.47 11.30 19.46
CA TYR A 17 -25.61 11.47 17.99
C TYR A 17 -26.59 10.47 17.34
N LYS A 18 -27.74 10.26 17.96
CA LYS A 18 -28.88 9.58 17.33
C LYS A 18 -30.17 10.28 17.75
N LEU A 19 -30.63 11.26 16.96
CA LEU A 19 -32.04 11.57 16.67
C LEU A 19 -32.13 12.84 15.79
N SER A 20 -32.99 12.79 14.77
CA SER A 20 -33.03 13.62 13.55
C SER A 20 -31.84 13.30 12.63
N VAL A 21 -31.99 12.63 11.48
CA VAL A 21 -32.93 12.85 10.38
C VAL A 21 -33.24 11.49 9.71
N GLY A 22 -34.44 11.36 9.16
CA GLY A 22 -35.03 10.12 8.68
C GLY A 22 -34.34 9.45 7.47
N PHE A 23 -34.63 8.16 7.35
CA PHE A 23 -34.30 7.25 6.26
C PHE A 23 -34.48 7.86 4.85
N ARG A 24 -33.42 7.77 4.04
CA ARG A 24 -33.55 7.40 2.63
C ARG A 24 -32.28 6.69 2.15
N CYS A 25 -32.50 5.49 1.62
CA CYS A 25 -31.52 4.65 0.93
C CYS A 25 -31.07 5.35 -0.37
N CYS A 26 -29.76 5.58 -0.52
CA CYS A 26 -29.09 5.78 -1.80
C CYS A 26 -27.64 5.26 -1.68
N LYS A 27 -27.27 4.36 -2.59
CA LYS A 27 -25.87 4.10 -2.97
C LYS A 27 -25.27 5.41 -3.46
N GLU A 28 -24.18 5.88 -2.88
CA GLU A 28 -23.29 6.86 -3.53
C GLU A 28 -21.98 7.03 -2.74
N ASN A 29 -20.88 6.66 -3.39
CA ASN A 29 -19.57 7.32 -3.35
C ASN A 29 -19.11 7.97 -2.02
N TYR A 30 -18.45 7.17 -1.18
CA TYR A 30 -17.46 7.66 -0.21
C TYR A 30 -16.11 7.93 -0.91
N PHE A 31 -16.10 8.82 -1.90
CA PHE A 31 -14.89 9.50 -2.35
C PHE A 31 -15.10 10.99 -2.06
N GLY A 32 -14.91 11.32 -0.79
CA GLY A 32 -14.95 12.69 -0.30
C GLY A 32 -13.87 13.49 -0.99
N GLN A 33 -14.30 14.36 -1.89
CA GLN A 33 -13.51 15.32 -2.65
C GLN A 33 -12.80 16.28 -1.67
N VAL A 34 -11.58 15.95 -1.27
CA VAL A 34 -10.70 16.88 -0.55
C VAL A 34 -10.25 17.93 -1.56
N ARG A 35 -11.01 19.02 -1.66
CA ARG A 35 -10.60 20.20 -2.43
C ARG A 35 -9.38 20.81 -1.75
N TYR A 36 -8.21 20.64 -2.36
CA TYR A 36 -7.05 21.45 -2.03
C TYR A 36 -7.40 22.91 -2.33
N ASN A 37 -7.36 23.76 -1.30
CA ASN A 37 -7.51 25.20 -1.45
C ASN A 37 -6.31 25.71 -2.27
N GLU A 38 -6.57 26.02 -3.54
CA GLU A 38 -5.60 26.52 -4.51
C GLU A 38 -5.37 28.03 -4.35
N HIS A 39 -5.21 28.52 -3.12
CA HIS A 39 -4.91 29.93 -2.84
C HIS A 39 -3.90 30.03 -1.69
N MET A 40 -2.62 29.96 -2.04
CA MET A 40 -1.56 30.53 -1.21
C MET A 40 -0.83 31.59 -2.03
N SER A 41 -0.89 32.81 -1.51
CA SER A 41 -0.31 34.02 -2.04
C SER A 41 1.15 33.84 -2.47
N LYS A 42 1.44 34.22 -3.72
CA LYS A 42 2.79 34.52 -4.22
C LYS A 42 3.39 35.67 -3.42
N ALA A 43 4.13 35.37 -2.37
CA ALA A 43 5.13 36.27 -1.81
C ALA A 43 6.13 35.44 -1.01
N PHE A 44 7.42 35.71 -1.24
CA PHE A 44 8.60 34.96 -0.79
C PHE A 44 9.00 33.80 -1.70
N ILE A 45 9.59 34.19 -2.82
CA ILE A 45 10.66 33.40 -3.46
C ILE A 45 11.80 33.34 -2.43
N LYS A 46 11.97 32.18 -1.80
CA LYS A 46 13.22 31.79 -1.15
C LYS A 46 13.68 30.54 -1.87
N GLU A 47 14.94 30.58 -2.26
CA GLU A 47 15.64 29.69 -3.18
C GLU A 47 15.19 28.23 -3.03
N ALA A 48 14.75 27.65 -4.15
CA ALA A 48 14.55 26.22 -4.24
C ALA A 48 15.94 25.58 -4.17
N ASP A 49 16.21 24.83 -3.10
CA ASP A 49 17.40 24.00 -3.01
C ASP A 49 17.39 23.02 -4.21
N PRO A 50 18.46 22.93 -5.00
CA PRO A 50 18.52 22.07 -6.19
C PRO A 50 18.55 20.56 -5.87
N ASP A 51 18.49 20.17 -4.59
CA ASP A 51 18.41 18.78 -4.13
C ASP A 51 16.99 18.19 -4.15
N ASP A 52 15.98 18.94 -4.61
CA ASP A 52 14.59 18.47 -4.73
C ASP A 52 14.34 17.59 -5.99
N GLU A 53 15.35 17.35 -6.84
CA GLU A 53 15.25 16.50 -8.04
C GLU A 53 15.70 15.04 -7.85
N GLU A 54 16.08 14.61 -6.65
CA GLU A 54 16.33 13.17 -6.40
C GLU A 54 15.05 12.45 -5.95
N GLU A 55 14.20 12.11 -6.94
CA GLU A 55 13.12 11.11 -6.81
C GLU A 55 13.71 9.69 -6.70
N PHE A 56 14.57 9.45 -5.71
CA PHE A 56 15.02 8.09 -5.37
C PHE A 56 13.99 7.44 -4.44
N GLY A 57 13.29 6.39 -4.91
CA GLY A 57 12.58 5.53 -3.98
C GLY A 57 11.54 4.53 -4.51
N ALA A 58 11.12 4.58 -5.77
CA ALA A 58 10.32 3.48 -6.32
C ALA A 58 10.51 3.40 -7.84
N PRO A 59 10.56 2.19 -8.44
CA PRO A 59 10.44 2.09 -9.87
C PRO A 59 9.10 2.73 -10.26
N ALA A 60 9.15 3.85 -10.99
CA ALA A 60 7.97 4.40 -11.63
C ALA A 60 7.33 3.26 -12.42
N ILE A 61 6.10 2.87 -12.07
CA ILE A 61 5.33 2.04 -13.01
C ILE A 61 5.28 2.88 -14.28
N PRO A 62 5.77 2.37 -15.43
CA PRO A 62 5.76 3.15 -16.65
C PRO A 62 4.34 3.60 -16.94
N ALA A 63 4.18 4.88 -17.26
CA ALA A 63 2.88 5.50 -17.46
C ALA A 63 2.05 4.68 -18.45
N GLY A 64 0.87 4.22 -18.01
CA GLY A 64 -0.08 3.45 -18.84
C GLY A 64 -0.24 1.97 -18.47
N ILE A 65 0.51 1.44 -17.49
CA ILE A 65 0.27 0.07 -16.99
C ILE A 65 -0.74 0.09 -15.83
N LYS A 66 -1.80 -0.73 -15.95
CA LYS A 66 -2.77 -0.98 -14.88
C LYS A 66 -2.08 -1.63 -13.68
N ASN A 67 -2.17 -1.04 -12.49
CA ASN A 67 -1.57 -1.58 -11.28
C ASN A 67 -2.53 -2.54 -10.58
N TYR A 68 -2.46 -3.83 -10.89
CA TYR A 68 -3.25 -4.83 -10.18
C TYR A 68 -2.73 -5.07 -8.77
N MET A 69 -3.66 -5.22 -7.83
CA MET A 69 -3.35 -5.34 -6.41
C MET A 69 -4.38 -6.23 -5.72
N THR A 70 -3.93 -7.01 -4.73
CA THR A 70 -4.87 -7.80 -3.92
C THR A 70 -5.63 -6.90 -2.94
N PRO A 71 -6.82 -7.32 -2.45
CA PRO A 71 -7.56 -6.57 -1.45
C PRO A 71 -6.76 -6.39 -0.15
N GLN A 72 -5.94 -7.39 0.22
CA GLN A 72 -5.09 -7.34 1.40
C GLN A 72 -3.98 -6.28 1.26
N GLY A 73 -3.30 -6.26 0.11
CA GLY A 73 -2.27 -5.26 -0.19
C GLY A 73 -2.81 -3.84 -0.21
N HIS A 74 -3.98 -3.65 -0.84
CA HIS A 74 -4.66 -2.36 -0.87
C HIS A 74 -5.03 -1.88 0.54
N GLN A 75 -5.61 -2.76 1.37
CA GLN A 75 -5.96 -2.41 2.75
C GLN A 75 -4.72 -2.03 3.55
N ARG A 76 -3.62 -2.80 3.45
CA ARG A 76 -2.37 -2.49 4.15
C ARG A 76 -1.81 -1.12 3.78
N MET A 77 -1.79 -0.76 2.49
CA MET A 77 -1.32 0.56 2.06
C MET A 77 -2.25 1.68 2.49
N LYS A 78 -3.56 1.44 2.50
CA LYS A 78 -4.55 2.39 3.01
C LYS A 78 -4.37 2.62 4.52
N ASP A 79 -4.17 1.56 5.29
CA ASP A 79 -3.94 1.64 6.74
C ASP A 79 -2.66 2.39 7.04
N GLU A 80 -1.58 2.12 6.30
CA GLU A 80 -0.32 2.87 6.41
C GLU A 80 -0.53 4.36 6.07
N PHE A 81 -1.23 4.67 4.98
CA PHE A 81 -1.53 6.04 4.59
C PHE A 81 -2.30 6.79 5.69
N LEU A 82 -3.35 6.17 6.23
CA LEU A 82 -4.15 6.76 7.31
C LEU A 82 -3.32 6.95 8.57
N HIS A 83 -2.49 5.98 8.94
CA HIS A 83 -1.60 6.12 10.09
C HIS A 83 -0.62 7.28 9.96
N LEU A 84 0.02 7.41 8.79
CA LEU A 84 0.94 8.52 8.52
C LEU A 84 0.22 9.87 8.55
N MET A 85 -1.00 9.94 8.03
CA MET A 85 -1.76 11.19 7.93
C MET A 85 -2.38 11.64 9.25
N ASP A 86 -2.98 10.71 9.99
CA ASP A 86 -3.81 11.02 11.17
C ASP A 86 -3.04 10.93 12.49
N VAL A 87 -1.91 10.20 12.51
CA VAL A 87 -1.13 9.95 13.73
C VAL A 87 0.27 10.55 13.62
N GLU A 88 1.15 9.98 12.78
CA GLU A 88 2.57 10.37 12.79
C GLU A 88 2.78 11.82 12.35
N ARG A 89 2.13 12.27 11.27
CA ARG A 89 2.36 13.62 10.73
C ARG A 89 1.97 14.72 11.74
N PRO A 90 0.78 14.69 12.38
CA PRO A 90 0.43 15.64 13.44
C PRO A 90 1.40 15.62 14.62
N GLU A 91 1.83 14.44 15.07
CA GLU A 91 2.79 14.30 16.19
C GLU A 91 4.12 14.98 15.88
N ILE A 92 4.69 14.72 14.70
CA ILE A 92 5.96 15.33 14.28
C ILE A 92 5.80 16.84 14.09
N VAL A 93 4.67 17.32 13.56
CA VAL A 93 4.40 18.77 13.43
C VAL A 93 4.38 19.45 14.80
N ASN A 94 3.75 18.82 15.80
CA ASN A 94 3.73 19.34 17.17
C ASN A 94 5.13 19.39 17.79
N ILE A 95 5.94 18.35 17.58
CA ILE A 95 7.35 18.30 18.05
C ILE A 95 8.16 19.43 17.41
N VAL A 96 8.07 19.59 16.08
CA VAL A 96 8.78 20.65 15.36
C VAL A 96 8.33 22.04 15.82
N HIS A 97 7.02 22.24 16.06
CA HIS A 97 6.48 23.50 16.56
C HIS A 97 6.97 23.84 17.97
N TRP A 98 7.00 22.85 18.87
CA TRP A 98 7.55 23.01 20.22
C TRP A 98 9.06 23.31 20.18
N ALA A 99 9.82 22.52 19.41
CA ALA A 99 11.26 22.73 19.24
C ALA A 99 11.59 24.12 18.67
N ALA A 100 10.76 24.62 17.74
CA ALA A 100 10.88 25.96 17.17
C ALA A 100 10.57 27.09 18.16
N SER A 101 9.89 26.78 19.27
CA SER A 101 9.53 27.73 20.34
C SER A 101 10.60 27.83 21.43
N ASN A 102 11.50 26.85 21.52
CA ASN A 102 12.52 26.76 22.59
C ASN A 102 13.84 27.48 22.29
N GLY A 103 13.98 28.18 21.16
CA GLY A 103 15.15 29.02 20.87
C GLY A 103 15.78 28.78 19.50
N ASP A 104 17.11 28.73 19.45
CA ASP A 104 17.89 28.65 18.21
C ASP A 104 17.63 27.35 17.44
N ARG A 105 17.10 27.51 16.22
CA ARG A 105 16.71 26.40 15.34
C ARG A 105 17.89 25.73 14.67
N SER A 106 19.04 26.41 14.61
CA SER A 106 20.23 25.90 13.92
C SER A 106 21.02 24.89 14.75
N GLU A 107 20.89 24.93 16.08
CA GLU A 107 21.56 24.00 17.00
C GLU A 107 20.61 22.98 17.64
N ASN A 108 19.29 23.21 17.55
CA ASN A 108 18.30 22.30 18.13
C ASN A 108 18.16 21.01 17.30
N GLY A 109 18.69 19.91 17.83
CA GLY A 109 18.60 18.58 17.24
C GLY A 109 17.16 18.09 16.99
N ASP A 110 16.22 18.41 17.88
CA ASP A 110 14.81 18.02 17.74
C ASP A 110 14.15 18.71 16.53
N TYR A 111 14.52 19.97 16.28
CA TYR A 111 14.04 20.70 15.12
C TYR A 111 14.59 20.13 13.81
N ILE A 112 15.91 19.87 13.75
CA ILE A 112 16.57 19.32 12.56
C ILE A 112 16.02 17.92 12.25
N TYR A 113 15.95 17.05 13.26
CA TYR A 113 15.43 15.69 13.11
C TYR A 113 13.95 15.69 12.75
N GLY A 114 13.12 16.48 13.44
CA GLY A 114 11.69 16.58 13.16
C GLY A 114 11.42 17.08 11.73
N LYS A 115 12.17 18.07 11.24
CA LYS A 115 12.09 18.54 9.84
C LYS A 115 12.54 17.50 8.83
N LYS A 116 13.51 16.64 9.17
CA LYS A 116 13.91 15.51 8.31
C LYS A 116 12.80 14.46 8.28
N ARG A 117 12.29 14.04 9.45
CA ARG A 117 11.22 13.06 9.56
C ARG A 117 9.94 13.51 8.86
N LEU A 118 9.57 14.79 8.96
CA LEU A 118 8.41 15.33 8.24
C LEU A 118 8.55 15.18 6.72
N ARG A 119 9.76 15.41 6.17
CA ARG A 119 10.03 15.21 4.74
C ARG A 119 9.93 13.74 4.34
N GLU A 120 10.40 12.82 5.18
CA GLU A 120 10.26 11.37 4.95
C GLU A 120 8.79 10.96 4.92
N ILE A 121 7.98 11.44 5.87
CA ILE A 121 6.53 11.19 5.94
C ILE A 121 5.83 11.75 4.70
N ASP A 122 6.05 13.03 4.36
CA ASP A 122 5.40 13.66 3.20
C ASP A 122 5.83 12.98 1.87
N ARG A 123 7.06 12.48 1.76
CA ARG A 123 7.52 11.65 0.62
C ARG A 123 6.74 10.33 0.57
N ARG A 124 6.61 9.64 1.71
CA ARG A 124 5.89 8.36 1.78
C ARG A 124 4.40 8.52 1.48
N ILE A 125 3.76 9.56 2.02
CA ILE A 125 2.36 9.90 1.73
C ILE A 125 2.16 10.12 0.23
N ARG A 126 3.00 10.95 -0.41
CA ARG A 126 2.91 11.19 -1.87
C ARG A 126 3.04 9.90 -2.67
N PHE A 127 3.96 9.02 -2.29
CA PHE A 127 4.12 7.71 -2.93
C PHE A 127 2.85 6.86 -2.79
N LEU A 128 2.31 6.72 -1.57
CA LEU A 128 1.09 5.95 -1.31
C LEU A 128 -0.12 6.53 -2.06
N THR A 129 -0.31 7.86 -2.06
CA THR A 129 -1.40 8.51 -2.80
C THR A 129 -1.33 8.17 -4.29
N LYS A 130 -0.17 8.33 -4.93
CA LYS A 130 0.00 8.01 -6.35
C LYS A 130 -0.32 6.54 -6.65
N ARG A 131 0.09 5.63 -5.76
CA ARG A 131 -0.14 4.18 -5.93
C ARG A 131 -1.59 3.78 -5.74
N LEU A 132 -2.25 4.32 -4.71
CA LEU A 132 -3.66 4.07 -4.43
C LEU A 132 -4.58 4.63 -5.52
N ASP A 133 -4.21 5.75 -6.14
CA ASP A 133 -4.99 6.37 -7.22
C ASP A 133 -5.05 5.51 -8.50
N ILE A 134 -3.94 4.83 -8.83
CA ILE A 134 -3.84 3.94 -10.01
C ILE A 134 -4.16 2.47 -9.72
N ALA A 135 -4.47 2.13 -8.46
CA ALA A 135 -4.64 0.75 -8.03
C ALA A 135 -5.97 0.16 -8.53
N GLU A 136 -5.89 -0.96 -9.24
CA GLU A 136 -7.04 -1.79 -9.61
C GLU A 136 -7.06 -3.02 -8.69
N VAL A 137 -7.99 -3.01 -7.72
CA VAL A 137 -8.11 -4.09 -6.74
C VAL A 137 -8.80 -5.29 -7.39
N PHE A 138 -8.13 -6.44 -7.36
CA PHE A 138 -8.63 -7.70 -7.90
C PHE A 138 -8.67 -8.77 -6.82
N ASP A 139 -9.85 -9.35 -6.58
CA ASP A 139 -10.02 -10.41 -5.57
C ASP A 139 -9.75 -11.81 -6.17
N PRO A 140 -8.69 -12.51 -5.74
CA PRO A 140 -8.36 -13.84 -6.26
C PRO A 140 -9.36 -14.92 -5.85
N ARG A 141 -10.17 -14.71 -4.81
CA ARG A 141 -11.17 -15.70 -4.34
C ARG A 141 -12.22 -16.04 -5.38
N ILE A 142 -12.45 -15.14 -6.34
CA ILE A 142 -13.41 -15.33 -7.43
C ILE A 142 -13.03 -16.55 -8.30
N HIS A 143 -11.74 -16.91 -8.35
CA HIS A 143 -11.23 -18.03 -9.14
C HIS A 143 -11.00 -19.30 -8.32
N HIS A 144 -11.55 -19.38 -7.10
CA HIS A 144 -11.44 -20.58 -6.29
C HIS A 144 -11.94 -21.83 -7.05
N GLY A 145 -11.09 -22.85 -7.15
CA GLY A 145 -11.36 -24.08 -7.92
C GLY A 145 -11.12 -23.97 -9.43
N SER A 146 -10.47 -22.92 -9.90
CA SER A 146 -10.00 -22.81 -11.28
C SER A 146 -8.63 -23.44 -11.44
N ASP A 147 -8.48 -24.34 -12.41
CA ASP A 147 -7.18 -24.93 -12.77
C ASP A 147 -6.32 -23.97 -13.61
N GLN A 148 -6.88 -22.84 -14.05
CA GLN A 148 -6.18 -21.83 -14.82
C GLN A 148 -5.55 -20.76 -13.93
N ILE A 149 -4.32 -20.36 -14.27
CA ILE A 149 -3.53 -19.37 -13.54
C ILE A 149 -3.96 -17.94 -13.92
N TYR A 150 -4.42 -17.21 -12.91
CA TYR A 150 -4.79 -15.79 -12.94
C TYR A 150 -3.99 -15.00 -11.89
N PHE A 151 -4.27 -13.70 -11.80
CA PHE A 151 -3.69 -12.85 -10.75
C PHE A 151 -4.13 -13.31 -9.36
N GLY A 152 -3.18 -13.36 -8.42
CA GLY A 152 -3.39 -13.82 -7.05
C GLY A 152 -3.46 -15.34 -6.86
N ALA A 153 -3.11 -16.12 -7.89
CA ALA A 153 -2.92 -17.56 -7.79
C ALA A 153 -1.60 -17.90 -7.08
N THR A 154 -1.62 -18.95 -6.27
CA THR A 154 -0.42 -19.63 -5.76
C THR A 154 -0.15 -20.83 -6.65
N VAL A 155 1.01 -20.85 -7.29
CA VAL A 155 1.40 -21.84 -8.29
C VAL A 155 2.63 -22.58 -7.80
N THR A 156 2.57 -23.90 -7.82
CA THR A 156 3.75 -24.75 -7.65
C THR A 156 4.18 -25.24 -9.03
N TYR A 157 5.41 -24.92 -9.42
CA TYR A 157 5.99 -25.36 -10.69
C TYR A 157 7.32 -26.08 -10.46
N GLU A 158 7.66 -26.99 -11.35
CA GLU A 158 8.94 -27.70 -11.37
C GLU A 158 9.81 -27.18 -12.51
N ASN A 159 11.10 -26.97 -12.25
CA ASN A 159 12.07 -26.63 -13.29
C ASN A 159 12.64 -27.89 -13.98
N GLN A 160 13.41 -27.73 -15.05
CA GLN A 160 14.05 -28.85 -15.77
C GLN A 160 15.01 -29.68 -14.90
N ASN A 161 15.46 -29.15 -13.75
CA ASN A 161 16.34 -29.86 -12.82
C ASN A 161 15.55 -30.70 -11.79
N GLY A 162 14.22 -30.69 -11.85
CA GLY A 162 13.35 -31.38 -10.87
C GLY A 162 13.18 -30.63 -9.55
N GLU A 163 13.49 -29.33 -9.51
CA GLU A 163 13.28 -28.49 -8.32
C GLU A 163 11.90 -27.85 -8.37
N ALA A 164 11.10 -28.11 -7.33
CA ALA A 164 9.79 -27.51 -7.17
C ALA A 164 9.88 -26.14 -6.47
N HIS A 165 9.20 -25.15 -7.04
CA HIS A 165 9.09 -23.81 -6.51
C HIS A 165 7.62 -23.42 -6.36
N THR A 166 7.25 -22.92 -5.19
CA THR A 166 5.91 -22.38 -4.93
C THR A 166 5.98 -20.86 -4.95
N VAL A 167 5.18 -20.24 -5.81
CA VAL A 167 5.13 -18.78 -5.99
C VAL A 167 3.70 -18.26 -6.01
N THR A 168 3.47 -17.08 -5.45
CA THR A 168 2.18 -16.39 -5.53
C THR A 168 2.31 -15.18 -6.46
N ILE A 169 1.44 -15.08 -7.46
CA ILE A 169 1.44 -13.97 -8.41
C ILE A 169 0.70 -12.78 -7.80
N VAL A 170 1.41 -11.71 -7.48
CA VAL A 170 0.86 -10.51 -6.82
C VAL A 170 1.17 -9.22 -7.58
N GLY A 171 0.66 -8.09 -7.05
CA GLY A 171 0.95 -6.76 -7.54
C GLY A 171 2.43 -6.37 -7.42
N VAL A 172 2.85 -5.31 -8.12
CA VAL A 172 4.22 -4.77 -8.02
C VAL A 172 4.52 -4.29 -6.59
N ASP A 173 3.52 -3.72 -5.92
CA ASP A 173 3.66 -3.16 -4.57
C ASP A 173 3.66 -4.23 -3.46
N GLU A 174 3.29 -5.47 -3.78
CA GLU A 174 3.18 -6.60 -2.84
C GLU A 174 4.30 -7.64 -3.03
N PHE A 175 5.23 -7.36 -3.94
CA PHE A 175 6.33 -8.23 -4.31
C PHE A 175 7.26 -8.52 -3.12
N ASP A 176 7.49 -9.80 -2.85
CA ASP A 176 8.40 -10.27 -1.82
C ASP A 176 8.93 -11.68 -2.17
N PRO A 177 10.12 -11.76 -2.81
CA PRO A 177 10.74 -13.03 -3.18
C PRO A 177 10.96 -13.98 -2.00
N LEU A 178 11.20 -13.45 -0.80
CA LEU A 178 11.47 -14.26 0.38
C LEU A 178 10.21 -15.00 0.85
N GLN A 179 9.03 -14.47 0.52
CA GLN A 179 7.73 -15.10 0.77
C GLN A 179 7.18 -15.83 -0.46
N GLY A 180 7.97 -15.99 -1.52
CA GLY A 180 7.51 -16.58 -2.78
C GLY A 180 6.55 -15.67 -3.56
N LYS A 181 6.42 -14.39 -3.21
CA LYS A 181 5.54 -13.44 -3.89
C LYS A 181 6.23 -12.83 -5.09
N ILE A 182 5.77 -13.17 -6.28
CA ILE A 182 6.31 -12.66 -7.54
C ILE A 182 5.38 -11.62 -8.15
N SER A 183 5.96 -10.58 -8.77
CA SER A 183 5.15 -9.57 -9.43
C SER A 183 4.62 -10.08 -10.76
N TRP A 184 3.38 -9.73 -11.09
CA TRP A 184 2.75 -10.09 -12.37
C TRP A 184 3.51 -9.58 -13.62
N ILE A 185 4.35 -8.55 -13.49
CA ILE A 185 5.21 -8.06 -14.59
C ILE A 185 6.47 -8.91 -14.82
N SER A 186 6.78 -9.83 -13.91
CA SER A 186 7.95 -10.71 -14.00
C SER A 186 7.87 -11.62 -15.24
N PRO A 187 8.99 -11.92 -15.92
CA PRO A 187 9.02 -12.89 -17.02
C PRO A 187 8.42 -14.24 -16.64
N VAL A 188 8.67 -14.71 -15.41
CA VAL A 188 8.14 -15.97 -14.88
C VAL A 188 6.62 -15.90 -14.76
N ALA A 189 6.09 -14.86 -14.12
CA ALA A 189 4.64 -14.68 -13.98
C ALA A 189 3.96 -14.56 -15.36
N ARG A 190 4.57 -13.86 -16.31
CA ARG A 190 4.05 -13.72 -17.68
C ARG A 190 4.00 -15.04 -18.45
N ALA A 191 4.93 -15.95 -18.19
CA ALA A 191 4.93 -17.29 -18.77
C ALA A 191 3.85 -18.20 -18.14
N LEU A 192 3.61 -18.04 -16.83
CA LEU A 192 2.62 -18.83 -16.09
C LEU A 192 1.17 -18.35 -16.32
N ILE A 193 0.95 -17.06 -16.52
CA ILE A 193 -0.40 -16.49 -16.74
C ILE A 193 -1.08 -17.18 -17.93
N LYS A 194 -2.33 -17.61 -17.73
CA LYS A 194 -3.20 -18.38 -18.66
C LYS A 194 -2.88 -19.87 -18.81
N ALA A 195 -1.75 -20.36 -18.31
CA ALA A 195 -1.47 -21.79 -18.29
C ALA A 195 -2.35 -22.50 -17.26
N ARG A 196 -2.45 -23.82 -17.37
CA ARG A 196 -3.25 -24.68 -16.50
C ARG A 196 -2.38 -25.65 -15.72
N VAL A 197 -2.98 -26.29 -14.72
CA VAL A 197 -2.40 -27.48 -14.06
C VAL A 197 -2.01 -28.51 -15.14
N ASP A 198 -0.85 -29.13 -14.97
CA ASP A 198 -0.20 -30.08 -15.89
C ASP A 198 0.30 -29.51 -17.23
N ASP A 199 0.18 -28.20 -17.48
CA ASP A 199 0.79 -27.58 -18.67
C ASP A 199 2.30 -27.37 -18.49
N THR A 200 3.03 -27.48 -19.60
CA THR A 200 4.45 -27.10 -19.70
C THR A 200 4.57 -25.75 -20.40
N VAL A 201 5.24 -24.78 -19.75
CA VAL A 201 5.48 -23.44 -20.29
C VAL A 201 6.97 -23.21 -20.54
N THR A 202 7.29 -22.46 -21.60
CA THR A 202 8.68 -22.11 -21.93
C THR A 202 9.02 -20.73 -21.41
N LEU A 203 10.02 -20.64 -20.55
CA LEU A 203 10.59 -19.40 -20.04
C LEU A 203 11.88 -19.08 -20.80
N ARG A 204 11.98 -17.86 -21.34
CA ARG A 204 13.22 -17.37 -21.95
C ARG A 204 13.97 -16.53 -20.92
N THR A 205 15.05 -17.08 -20.38
CA THR A 205 15.98 -16.35 -19.52
C THR A 205 17.22 -15.93 -20.34
N PRO A 206 18.00 -14.94 -19.89
CA PRO A 206 19.29 -14.64 -20.51
C PRO A 206 20.27 -15.84 -20.50
N GLY A 207 20.05 -16.80 -19.60
CA GLY A 207 20.85 -18.03 -19.48
C GLY A 207 20.41 -19.16 -20.41
N GLY A 208 19.25 -19.06 -21.07
CA GLY A 208 18.75 -20.09 -21.96
C GLY A 208 17.23 -20.17 -22.02
N ILE A 209 16.73 -21.22 -22.66
CA ILE A 209 15.30 -21.57 -22.62
C ILE A 209 15.14 -22.63 -21.53
N GLU A 210 14.30 -22.33 -20.56
CA GLU A 210 13.92 -23.25 -19.49
C GLU A 210 12.46 -23.66 -19.68
N GLU A 211 12.16 -24.93 -19.47
CA GLU A 211 10.79 -25.46 -19.43
C GLU A 211 10.35 -25.59 -17.97
N LEU A 212 9.15 -25.08 -17.68
CA LEU A 212 8.54 -25.18 -16.37
C LEU A 212 7.27 -26.01 -16.50
N THR A 213 7.11 -27.00 -15.63
CA THR A 213 5.90 -27.83 -15.56
C THR A 213 5.07 -27.39 -14.37
N ILE A 214 3.79 -27.12 -14.58
CA ILE A 214 2.89 -26.66 -13.51
C ILE A 214 2.32 -27.88 -12.79
N LEU A 215 2.60 -27.99 -11.49
CA LEU A 215 2.16 -29.11 -10.66
C LEU A 215 0.83 -28.82 -9.98
N GLU A 216 0.65 -27.62 -9.46
CA GLU A 216 -0.51 -27.26 -8.65
C GLU A 216 -0.84 -25.77 -8.79
N VAL A 217 -2.13 -25.46 -8.77
CA VAL A 217 -2.66 -24.09 -8.73
C VAL A 217 -3.67 -24.01 -7.60
N ASP A 218 -3.39 -23.17 -6.62
CA ASP A 218 -4.25 -22.93 -5.46
C ASP A 218 -4.69 -21.46 -5.42
N TYR A 219 -5.92 -21.24 -4.99
CA TYR A 219 -6.47 -19.91 -4.74
C TYR A 219 -6.93 -19.81 -3.29
N PRO A 220 -6.73 -18.67 -2.63
CA PRO A 220 -7.24 -18.48 -1.28
C PRO A 220 -8.76 -18.62 -1.26
N ALA A 221 -9.27 -19.32 -0.25
CA ALA A 221 -10.70 -19.45 0.04
C ALA A 221 -11.34 -18.17 0.60
#